data_AF-A0A8T7EUX9-F1
#
_entry.id   AF-A0A8T7EUX9-F1
#
_cell.length_a   1.000
_cell.length_b   1.000
_cell.length_c   1.000
_cell.angle_alpha   90.00
_cell.angle_beta   90.00
_cell.angle_gamma   90.00
#
_symmetry.space_group_name_H-M   'P 1'
#
loop_
_entity.id
_entity.type
_entity.pdbx_description
1 polymer ?
#
loop_
_entity_poly.entity_id
_entity_poly.type
_entity_poly.pdbx_seq_one_letter_code
_entity_poly.pdbx_strand_id
1 'polypeptide(L)'
;MAAGAYRPSPEQVKFIRDTIAADSSPLRKLITAPTFKSLFGSLEGDALKTAPKGYPKDHPDIDLLRLKQWLATRDLTVDDLLRDDLVDYVLEIAGAMKPFAHYIANLLERAPKADRPPRER
;
A
#
# COMPACT_ATOMS: atom_id res chain seq x y z
N MET A 1 0.81 0.21 -13.90
CA MET A 1 1.59 1.00 -12.92
C MET A 1 1.25 0.55 -11.51
N ALA A 2 2.22 0.51 -10.59
CA ALA A 2 1.96 0.10 -9.21
C ALA A 2 2.88 0.83 -8.21
N ALA A 3 2.40 1.04 -6.98
CA ALA A 3 3.19 1.50 -5.85
C ALA A 3 2.71 0.86 -4.54
N GLY A 4 3.57 0.92 -3.52
CA GLY A 4 3.25 0.47 -2.17
C GLY A 4 4.20 -0.63 -1.67
N ALA A 5 3.70 -1.48 -0.77
CA ALA A 5 4.49 -2.50 -0.10
C ALA A 5 4.17 -3.89 -0.69
N TYR A 6 5.00 -4.36 -1.63
CA TYR A 6 4.81 -5.66 -2.31
C TYR A 6 5.35 -6.85 -1.52
N ARG A 7 6.55 -6.77 -0.96
CA ARG A 7 7.11 -7.84 -0.10
C ARG A 7 7.77 -7.26 1.13
N PRO A 8 7.01 -6.57 2.00
CA PRO A 8 7.54 -6.07 3.26
C PRO A 8 8.04 -7.24 4.14
N SER A 9 9.10 -7.00 4.91
CA SER A 9 9.58 -7.96 5.90
C SER A 9 8.54 -8.19 7.01
N PRO A 10 8.63 -9.27 7.81
CA PRO A 10 7.72 -9.49 8.94
C PRO A 10 7.65 -8.29 9.91
N GLU A 11 8.79 -7.65 10.17
CA GLU A 11 8.89 -6.45 11.01
C GLU A 11 8.17 -5.26 10.39
N GLN A 12 8.33 -5.05 9.08
CA GLN A 12 7.63 -4.01 8.33
C GLN A 12 6.11 -4.24 8.30
N VAL A 13 5.67 -5.49 8.06
CA VAL A 13 4.26 -5.87 8.10
C VAL A 13 3.67 -5.57 9.48
N LYS A 14 4.36 -5.96 10.56
CA LYS A 14 3.93 -5.68 11.92
C LYS A 14 3.87 -4.18 12.17
N PHE A 15 4.90 -3.44 11.79
CA PHE A 15 4.98 -1.98 11.98
C PHE A 15 3.85 -1.24 11.24
N ILE A 16 3.57 -1.60 9.99
CA ILE A 16 2.46 -1.02 9.22
C ILE A 16 1.12 -1.32 9.90
N ARG A 17 0.89 -2.56 10.33
CA ARG A 17 -0.35 -2.94 11.04
C ARG A 17 -0.51 -2.22 12.37
N ASP A 18 0.56 -2.12 13.16
CA ASP A 18 0.55 -1.39 14.43
C ASP A 18 0.25 0.10 14.21
N THR A 19 0.82 0.69 13.15
CA THR A 19 0.54 2.08 12.78
C THR A 19 -0.93 2.26 12.39
N ILE A 20 -1.48 1.37 11.56
CA ILE A 20 -2.88 1.41 11.14
C ILE A 20 -3.82 1.18 12.32
N ALA A 21 -3.50 0.27 13.23
CA ALA A 21 -4.31 0.00 14.42
C ALA A 21 -4.30 1.17 15.41
N ALA A 22 -3.21 1.94 15.46
CA ALA A 22 -3.11 3.15 16.27
C ALA A 22 -3.89 4.32 15.66
N ASP A 23 -3.71 4.56 14.35
CA ASP A 23 -4.47 5.57 13.59
C ASP A 23 -4.48 5.23 12.09
N SER A 24 -5.63 4.78 11.61
CA SER A 24 -5.83 4.49 10.18
C SER A 24 -6.21 5.72 9.37
N SER A 25 -6.55 6.85 10.00
CA SER A 25 -7.08 8.05 9.34
C SER A 25 -6.19 8.58 8.21
N PRO A 26 -4.84 8.65 8.36
CA PRO A 26 -3.97 9.09 7.28
C PRO A 26 -4.05 8.20 6.05
N LEU A 27 -4.00 6.87 6.24
CA LEU A 27 -4.10 5.92 5.14
C LEU A 27 -5.51 5.94 4.53
N ARG A 28 -6.55 5.93 5.35
CA ARG A 28 -7.95 5.98 4.89
C ARG A 28 -8.18 7.22 4.04
N LYS A 29 -7.76 8.40 4.50
CA LYS A 29 -7.89 9.65 3.73
C LYS A 29 -7.29 9.55 2.32
N LEU A 30 -6.13 8.88 2.19
CA LEU A 30 -5.47 8.69 0.90
C LEU A 30 -6.25 7.71 0.00
N ILE A 31 -6.61 6.54 0.52
CA ILE A 31 -7.26 5.48 -0.28
C ILE A 31 -8.74 5.76 -0.56
N THR A 32 -9.37 6.68 0.19
CA THR A 32 -10.74 7.11 -0.05
C THR A 32 -10.86 8.38 -0.87
N ALA A 33 -9.74 9.02 -1.23
CA ALA A 33 -9.76 10.19 -2.09
C ALA A 33 -10.44 9.86 -3.44
N PRO A 34 -11.30 10.74 -4.00
CA PRO A 34 -12.03 10.44 -5.23
C PRO A 34 -11.12 10.06 -6.40
N THR A 35 -10.00 10.77 -6.57
CA THR A 35 -9.00 10.47 -7.60
C THR A 35 -8.35 9.11 -7.39
N PHE A 36 -7.99 8.78 -6.15
CA PHE A 36 -7.42 7.48 -5.82
C PHE A 36 -8.40 6.35 -6.13
N LYS A 37 -9.65 6.46 -5.69
CA LYS A 37 -10.69 5.46 -5.96
C LYS A 37 -10.99 5.31 -7.45
N SER A 38 -11.03 6.41 -8.18
CA SER A 38 -11.30 6.39 -9.62
C SER A 38 -10.20 5.69 -10.41
N LEU A 39 -8.95 5.85 -10.00
CA LEU A 39 -7.79 5.31 -10.73
C LEU A 39 -7.38 3.92 -10.25
N PHE A 40 -7.42 3.66 -8.94
CA PHE A 40 -6.87 2.45 -8.34
C PHE A 40 -7.92 1.56 -7.67
N GLY A 41 -9.16 2.04 -7.53
CA GLY A 41 -10.21 1.31 -6.82
C GLY A 41 -9.90 1.15 -5.33
N SER A 42 -9.47 -0.06 -4.95
CA SER A 42 -9.08 -0.42 -3.58
C SER A 42 -7.66 -0.93 -3.53
N LEU A 43 -7.06 -1.00 -2.34
CA LEU A 43 -5.75 -1.63 -2.21
C LEU A 43 -5.81 -3.11 -2.61
N GLU A 44 -4.79 -3.53 -3.37
CA GLU A 44 -4.62 -4.90 -3.82
C GLU A 44 -3.51 -5.63 -3.07
N GLY A 45 -3.50 -6.96 -3.26
CA GLY A 45 -2.51 -7.88 -2.71
C GLY A 45 -3.12 -8.96 -1.84
N ASP A 46 -2.25 -9.86 -1.36
CA ASP A 46 -2.67 -10.97 -0.53
C ASP A 46 -3.20 -10.49 0.83
N ALA A 47 -4.29 -11.10 1.28
CA ALA A 47 -4.88 -10.86 2.59
C ALA A 47 -5.00 -12.15 3.40
N LEU A 48 -5.00 -12.02 4.73
CA LEU A 48 -5.37 -13.10 5.63
C LEU A 48 -6.89 -13.31 5.59
N LYS A 49 -7.32 -14.58 5.64
CA LYS A 49 -8.75 -14.94 5.75
C LYS A 49 -9.37 -14.50 7.09
N THR A 50 -8.54 -14.42 8.12
CA THR A 50 -8.93 -14.10 9.49
C THR A 50 -8.11 -12.92 10.02
N ALA A 51 -8.52 -12.38 11.17
CA ALA A 51 -7.75 -11.35 11.85
C ALA A 51 -6.31 -11.81 12.15
N PRO A 52 -5.29 -10.99 11.86
CA PRO A 52 -3.91 -11.28 12.26
C PRO A 52 -3.81 -11.43 13.78
N LYS A 53 -2.85 -12.26 14.24
CA LYS A 53 -2.58 -12.44 15.67
C LYS A 53 -2.23 -11.09 16.30
N GLY A 54 -2.86 -10.76 17.42
CA GLY A 54 -2.65 -9.51 18.15
C GLY A 54 -3.65 -8.39 17.84
N TYR A 55 -4.59 -8.61 16.91
CA TYR A 55 -5.63 -7.63 16.57
C TYR A 55 -7.02 -8.21 16.80
N PRO A 56 -7.97 -7.44 17.38
CA PRO A 56 -9.35 -7.87 17.56
C PRO A 56 -10.02 -8.22 16.22
N LYS A 57 -10.91 -9.22 16.21
CA LYS A 57 -11.61 -9.64 14.99
C LYS A 57 -12.59 -8.59 14.48
N ASP A 58 -13.09 -7.76 15.38
CA ASP A 58 -14.05 -6.67 15.22
C ASP A 58 -13.37 -5.29 15.14
N HIS A 59 -12.04 -5.24 14.97
CA HIS A 59 -11.34 -3.99 14.79
C HIS A 59 -11.93 -3.20 13.60
N PRO A 60 -12.21 -1.88 13.73
CA PRO A 60 -12.83 -1.10 12.66
C PRO A 60 -12.02 -1.12 11.35
N ASP A 61 -10.69 -1.23 11.47
CA ASP A 61 -9.76 -1.31 10.34
C ASP A 61 -9.30 -2.72 9.98
N ILE A 62 -10.10 -3.74 10.32
CA ILE A 62 -9.70 -5.13 10.08
C ILE A 62 -9.48 -5.45 8.60
N ASP A 63 -10.14 -4.73 7.70
CA ASP A 63 -9.93 -4.77 6.25
C ASP A 63 -8.46 -4.47 5.89
N LEU A 64 -7.91 -3.41 6.46
CA LEU A 64 -6.52 -2.98 6.23
C LEU A 64 -5.51 -3.83 6.99
N LEU A 65 -5.86 -4.32 8.17
CA LEU A 65 -4.97 -5.14 8.99
C LEU A 65 -4.75 -6.53 8.41
N ARG A 66 -5.74 -7.10 7.72
CA ARG A 66 -5.63 -8.42 7.07
C ARG A 66 -4.65 -8.44 5.90
N LEU A 67 -4.40 -7.30 5.27
CA LEU A 67 -3.46 -7.17 4.16
C LEU A 67 -2.06 -7.64 4.57
N LYS A 68 -1.41 -8.35 3.66
CA LYS A 68 0.03 -8.68 3.71
C LYS A 68 0.84 -7.74 2.82
N GLN A 69 0.15 -7.08 1.90
CA GLN A 69 0.68 -6.16 0.89
C GLN A 69 -0.30 -4.99 0.79
N TRP A 70 0.23 -3.79 0.64
CA TRP A 70 -0.59 -2.57 0.50
C TRP A 70 -0.24 -1.97 -0.85
N LEU A 71 -0.96 -2.37 -1.89
CA LEU A 71 -0.64 -2.02 -3.28
C LEU A 71 -1.73 -1.13 -3.88
N ALA A 72 -1.30 -0.04 -4.50
CA ALA A 72 -2.13 0.70 -5.44
C ALA A 72 -1.68 0.29 -6.84
N THR A 73 -2.59 -0.25 -7.64
CA THR A 73 -2.30 -0.80 -8.97
C THR A 73 -3.27 -0.18 -9.98
N ARG A 74 -2.75 0.12 -11.16
CA ARG A 74 -3.51 0.57 -12.33
C ARG A 74 -2.94 -0.13 -13.55
N ASP A 75 -3.65 -1.11 -14.07
CA ASP A 75 -3.27 -1.74 -15.33
C ASP A 75 -3.50 -0.76 -16.48
N LEU A 76 -2.53 -0.70 -17.39
CA LEU A 76 -2.62 0.08 -18.61
C LEU A 76 -3.00 -0.89 -19.73
N THR A 77 -4.09 -0.59 -20.41
CA THR A 77 -4.55 -1.34 -21.58
C THR A 77 -3.72 -0.97 -22.81
N VAL A 78 -3.86 -1.74 -23.90
CA VAL A 78 -3.23 -1.36 -25.18
C VAL A 78 -3.75 -0.01 -25.66
N ASP A 79 -5.04 0.27 -25.49
CA ASP A 79 -5.65 1.54 -25.89
C ASP A 79 -5.09 2.71 -25.08
N ASP A 80 -4.85 2.52 -23.78
CA ASP A 80 -4.19 3.51 -22.92
C ASP A 80 -2.80 3.87 -23.45
N LEU A 81 -2.06 2.88 -23.96
CA LEU A 81 -0.69 3.04 -24.48
C LEU A 81 -0.65 3.69 -25.87
N LEU A 82 -1.75 3.69 -26.61
CA LEU A 82 -1.86 4.28 -27.94
C LEU A 82 -2.46 5.70 -27.92
N ARG A 83 -2.72 6.26 -26.74
CA ARG A 83 -3.24 7.61 -26.59
C ARG A 83 -2.24 8.66 -27.10
N ASP A 84 -2.75 9.68 -27.79
CA ASP A 84 -1.95 10.83 -28.22
C ASP A 84 -1.39 11.64 -27.04
N ASP A 85 -2.08 11.61 -25.89
CA ASP A 85 -1.71 12.28 -24.64
C ASP A 85 -1.11 11.31 -23.60
N LEU A 86 -0.52 10.19 -24.04
CA LEU A 86 -0.01 9.13 -23.15
C LEU A 86 0.86 9.67 -22.00
N VAL A 87 1.77 10.61 -22.29
CA VAL A 87 2.68 11.18 -21.28
C VAL A 87 1.88 11.89 -20.20
N ASP A 88 0.92 12.73 -20.56
CA ASP A 88 0.09 13.46 -19.61
C ASP A 88 -0.79 12.51 -18.80
N TYR A 89 -1.36 11.49 -19.44
CA TYR A 89 -2.14 10.46 -18.77
C TYR A 89 -1.31 9.67 -17.73
N VAL A 90 -0.08 9.29 -18.08
CA VAL A 90 0.84 8.62 -17.15
C VAL A 90 1.25 9.54 -16.00
N LEU A 91 1.47 10.83 -16.27
CA LEU A 91 1.79 11.82 -15.24
C LEU A 91 0.62 12.05 -14.29
N GLU A 92 -0.62 12.04 -14.79
CA GLU A 92 -1.83 12.10 -13.96
C GLU A 92 -1.89 10.90 -13.00
N ILE A 93 -1.72 9.68 -13.52
CA ILE A 93 -1.73 8.45 -12.72
C ILE A 93 -0.60 8.50 -11.67
N ALA A 94 0.62 8.86 -12.07
CA ALA A 94 1.76 8.98 -11.17
C ALA A 94 1.52 10.03 -10.08
N GLY A 95 0.95 11.18 -10.45
CA GLY A 95 0.60 12.26 -9.53
C GLY A 95 -0.43 11.83 -8.48
N ALA A 96 -1.48 11.11 -8.90
CA ALA A 96 -2.49 10.57 -7.99
C ALA A 96 -1.94 9.46 -7.08
N MET A 97 -0.98 8.67 -7.56
CA MET A 97 -0.34 7.58 -6.81
C MET A 97 0.68 8.08 -5.78
N LYS A 98 1.35 9.21 -6.06
CA LYS A 98 2.49 9.72 -5.29
C LYS A 98 2.21 9.91 -3.78
N PRO A 99 1.09 10.49 -3.33
CA PRO A 99 0.83 10.65 -1.89
C PRO A 99 0.78 9.31 -1.15
N PHE A 100 0.13 8.30 -1.75
CA PHE A 100 0.09 6.95 -1.21
C PHE A 100 1.47 6.29 -1.21
N ALA A 101 2.20 6.40 -2.32
CA ALA A 101 3.55 5.84 -2.44
C ALA A 101 4.50 6.41 -1.38
N HIS A 102 4.48 7.74 -1.18
CA HIS A 102 5.25 8.41 -0.13
C HIS A 102 4.85 7.96 1.28
N TYR A 103 3.54 7.85 1.55
CA TYR A 103 3.07 7.38 2.85
C TYR A 103 3.61 5.98 3.18
N ILE A 104 3.47 5.03 2.26
CA ILE A 104 3.97 3.66 2.46
C ILE A 104 5.49 3.64 2.56
N ALA A 105 6.22 4.36 1.70
CA ALA A 105 7.68 4.45 1.76
C ALA A 105 8.17 4.94 3.14
N ASN A 106 7.55 6.00 3.67
CA ASN A 106 7.88 6.52 5.00
C ASN A 106 7.65 5.48 6.12
N LEU A 107 6.61 4.65 6.02
CA LEU A 107 6.40 3.57 6.99
C LEU A 107 7.47 2.49 6.87
N LEU A 108 7.85 2.11 5.65
CA LEU A 108 8.87 1.10 5.41
C LEU A 108 10.26 1.53 5.90
N GLU A 109 10.59 2.82 5.80
CA GLU A 109 11.84 3.40 6.27
C GLU A 109 11.91 3.48 7.81
N ARG A 110 10.79 3.78 8.46
CA ARG A 110 10.67 3.87 9.93
C ARG A 110 10.58 2.52 10.61
N ALA A 111 10.17 1.49 9.88
CA ALA A 111 10.05 0.15 10.42
C ALA A 111 11.41 -0.37 10.94
N PRO A 112 11.42 -1.12 12.05
CA PRO A 112 12.63 -1.77 12.54
C PRO A 112 13.22 -2.67 11.45
N LYS A 113 14.52 -2.55 11.20
CA LYS A 113 15.23 -3.49 10.33
C LYS A 113 15.43 -4.79 11.09
N ALA A 114 15.18 -5.93 10.43
CA ALA A 114 15.58 -7.22 10.96
C ALA A 114 17.07 -7.18 11.32
N ASP A 115 17.42 -7.72 12.48
CA ASP A 115 18.81 -7.95 12.86
C ASP A 115 19.36 -9.00 11.88
N ARG A 116 20.04 -8.56 10.81
CA ARG A 116 20.60 -9.49 9.83
C ARG A 116 21.81 -10.13 10.49
N PRO A 117 21.87 -11.47 10.64
CA PRO A 117 23.13 -12.11 10.96
C PRO A 117 24.17 -11.70 9.89
N PRO A 118 25.45 -11.55 10.26
CA PRO A 118 26.50 -11.19 9.32
C PRO A 118 26.42 -12.12 8.11
N ARG A 119 26.45 -11.57 6.89
CA ARG A 119 26.60 -12.40 5.70
C ARG A 119 27.91 -13.16 5.85
N GLU A 120 27.85 -14.48 5.98
CA GLU A 120 29.03 -15.33 5.81
C GLU A 120 29.62 -15.01 4.44
N ARG A 121 30.90 -14.64 4.45
CA ARG A 121 31.69 -14.31 3.25
C ARG A 121 32.11 -15.57 2.53
#